data_AF-A0A177JP71-F1
#
_entry.id   AF-A0A177JP71-F1
#
_cell.length_a   1.000
_cell.length_b   1.000
_cell.length_c   1.000
_cell.angle_alpha   90.00
_cell.angle_beta   90.00
_cell.angle_gamma   90.00
#
_symmetry.space_group_name_H-M   'P 1'
#
loop_
_entity.id
_entity.type
_entity.pdbx_description
1 polymer ?
#
loop_
_entity_poly.entity_id
_entity_poly.type
_entity_poly.pdbx_seq_one_letter_code
_entity_poly.pdbx_strand_id
1 'polypeptide(L)'
;MRADSDGFFCYPPRAKIPGEGCVVTNVDLLGIRIDRMEIGPRKDEWQLMELRFAAPLNLETIDAFLLELADAITVEMAPEQLDGYNGNYHAVVRLPLLEVIDPSTPPDTLVIVDAISITRTQGVSLYADMLEKLTFSPLGRIFAEGVRSADPKMKYISWFVVLEELEGRSEFAFDPLFSMTEVEHIIKASALNQDQTSRLRGALTGRSVTVKGRPEKLAEILTQIGMPTIKTIKGPITVTVDLCRALIKQRNTVAHKGTDIDNDLLHNALFPLAIGALAYIEGRPLPDRPTV
;
A
#
# COMPACT_ATOMS: atom_id res chain seq x y z
N MET A 1 -30.25 -4.21 6.97
CA MET A 1 -29.90 -5.18 8.03
C MET A 1 -28.64 -4.63 8.68
N ARG A 2 -28.64 -4.32 9.98
CA ARG A 2 -27.40 -3.84 10.64
C ARG A 2 -26.45 -5.03 10.76
N ALA A 3 -25.26 -4.92 10.18
CA ALA A 3 -24.19 -5.85 10.50
C ALA A 3 -23.62 -5.42 11.84
N ASP A 4 -23.74 -6.28 12.85
CA ASP A 4 -23.04 -6.09 14.12
C ASP A 4 -21.55 -6.29 13.83
N SER A 5 -20.80 -5.19 13.80
CA SER A 5 -19.37 -5.21 13.49
C SER A 5 -18.58 -5.55 14.77
N ASP A 6 -17.97 -6.72 14.82
CA ASP A 6 -16.99 -7.05 15.86
C ASP A 6 -15.81 -6.05 15.85
N GLY A 7 -15.24 -5.83 17.04
CA GLY A 7 -14.39 -4.68 17.34
C GLY A 7 -12.99 -4.70 16.72
N PHE A 8 -12.33 -3.55 16.83
CA PHE A 8 -10.98 -3.31 16.30
C PHE A 8 -9.85 -3.70 17.27
N PHE A 9 -8.65 -3.84 16.68
CA PHE A 9 -7.32 -3.98 17.30
C PHE A 9 -6.99 -5.15 18.24
N CYS A 10 -7.98 -5.84 18.81
CA CYS A 10 -7.70 -6.73 19.93
C CYS A 10 -8.52 -8.02 19.91
N TYR A 11 -7.86 -9.12 19.57
CA TYR A 11 -8.32 -10.48 19.87
C TYR A 11 -7.20 -11.25 20.57
N PRO A 12 -7.31 -11.57 21.88
CA PRO A 12 -6.35 -12.45 22.53
C PRO A 12 -6.55 -13.88 22.00
N PRO A 13 -5.49 -14.71 21.87
CA PRO A 13 -5.58 -16.03 21.25
C PRO A 13 -6.45 -17.08 21.99
N ARG A 14 -7.15 -16.71 23.08
CA ARG A 14 -7.91 -17.64 23.95
C ARG A 14 -9.21 -17.12 24.60
N ALA A 15 -9.70 -15.89 24.34
CA ALA A 15 -10.93 -15.38 24.99
C ALA A 15 -11.98 -14.86 24.00
N LYS A 16 -13.24 -15.21 24.22
CA LYS A 16 -14.39 -14.94 23.32
C LYS A 16 -15.22 -13.73 23.77
N ILE A 17 -14.62 -12.56 23.95
CA ILE A 17 -15.36 -11.31 24.25
C ILE A 17 -14.84 -10.19 23.35
N PRO A 18 -15.60 -9.76 22.33
CA PRO A 18 -15.24 -8.61 21.51
C PRO A 18 -15.24 -7.32 22.34
N GLY A 19 -14.17 -6.53 22.20
CA GLY A 19 -14.18 -5.11 22.60
C GLY A 19 -13.54 -4.73 23.95
N GLU A 20 -12.92 -5.65 24.69
CA GLU A 20 -12.24 -5.32 25.97
C GLU A 20 -10.88 -4.61 25.83
N GLY A 21 -10.35 -4.48 24.60
CA GLY A 21 -9.01 -3.95 24.37
C GLY A 21 -7.91 -5.00 24.57
N CYS A 22 -6.64 -4.59 24.53
CA CYS A 22 -5.49 -5.47 24.68
C CYS A 22 -4.22 -4.68 25.04
N VAL A 23 -3.32 -5.36 25.72
CA VAL A 23 -1.98 -4.84 26.04
C VAL A 23 -0.94 -5.74 25.38
N VAL A 24 -0.13 -5.14 24.52
CA VAL A 24 1.07 -5.74 23.95
C VAL A 24 2.26 -5.12 24.69
N THR A 25 3.26 -5.92 25.07
CA THR A 25 4.46 -5.41 25.74
C THR A 25 5.69 -5.93 25.04
N ASN A 26 6.79 -5.19 25.15
CA ASN A 26 8.10 -5.68 24.74
C ASN A 26 8.20 -6.08 23.25
N VAL A 27 7.64 -5.25 22.37
CA VAL A 27 7.64 -5.45 20.91
C VAL A 27 8.47 -4.38 20.19
N ASP A 28 9.06 -4.76 19.06
CA ASP A 28 9.73 -3.85 18.15
C ASP A 28 8.81 -3.60 16.95
N LEU A 29 8.31 -2.37 16.82
CA LEU A 29 7.42 -1.95 15.74
C LEU A 29 8.14 -0.92 14.89
N LEU A 30 8.28 -1.19 13.59
CA LEU A 30 8.92 -0.27 12.63
C LEU A 30 10.33 0.21 13.06
N GLY A 31 11.09 -0.67 13.73
CA GLY A 31 12.43 -0.35 14.25
C GLY A 31 12.45 0.41 15.57
N ILE A 32 11.29 0.70 16.17
CA ILE A 32 11.18 1.33 17.48
C ILE A 32 10.72 0.33 18.54
N ARG A 33 11.45 0.29 19.66
CA ARG A 33 11.14 -0.56 20.81
C ARG A 33 10.01 0.05 21.65
N ILE A 34 8.90 -0.67 21.74
CA ILE A 34 7.72 -0.32 22.54
C ILE A 34 7.70 -1.20 23.80
N ASP A 35 7.84 -0.58 24.97
CA ASP A 35 7.71 -1.21 26.29
C ASP A 35 6.30 -1.78 26.47
N ARG A 36 5.30 -0.94 26.16
CA ARG A 36 3.86 -1.23 26.31
C ARG A 36 3.08 -0.47 25.24
N MET A 37 2.23 -1.17 24.52
CA MET A 37 1.15 -0.59 23.74
C MET A 37 -0.16 -1.12 24.32
N GLU A 38 -0.99 -0.24 24.86
CA GLU A 38 -2.33 -0.58 25.31
C GLU A 38 -3.35 0.03 24.35
N ILE A 39 -4.25 -0.81 23.84
CA ILE A 39 -5.33 -0.40 22.96
C ILE A 39 -6.64 -0.62 23.71
N GLY A 40 -7.34 0.47 23.98
CA GLY A 40 -8.52 0.49 24.84
C GLY A 40 -9.78 -0.09 24.18
N PRO A 41 -10.87 -0.19 24.94
CA PRO A 41 -12.17 -0.60 24.42
C PRO A 41 -12.69 0.37 23.37
N ARG A 42 -13.51 -0.14 22.43
CA ARG A 42 -14.11 0.66 21.37
C ARG A 42 -15.11 1.67 21.94
N LYS A 43 -14.99 2.93 21.51
CA LYS A 43 -15.93 4.01 21.77
C LYS A 43 -16.33 4.66 20.44
N ASP A 44 -17.56 4.42 20.00
CA ASP A 44 -18.11 4.89 18.73
C ASP A 44 -17.30 4.41 17.50
N GLU A 45 -16.67 5.30 16.73
CA GLU A 45 -15.76 4.99 15.61
C GLU A 45 -14.27 4.92 16.02
N TRP A 46 -13.99 5.02 17.34
CA TRP A 46 -12.65 5.28 17.87
C TRP A 46 -12.20 4.21 18.87
N GLN A 47 -10.89 4.06 19.03
CA GLN A 47 -10.26 3.29 20.10
C GLN A 47 -9.09 4.08 20.67
N LEU A 48 -8.89 3.97 21.98
CA LEU A 48 -7.72 4.56 22.65
C LEU A 48 -6.45 3.79 22.27
N MET A 49 -5.31 4.46 22.06
CA MET A 49 -3.99 3.81 22.07
C MET A 49 -3.03 4.58 22.98
N GLU A 50 -2.58 3.93 24.04
CA GLU A 50 -1.46 4.37 24.87
C GLU A 50 -0.19 3.69 24.36
N LEU A 51 0.84 4.49 24.03
CA LEU A 51 2.15 4.01 23.60
C LEU A 51 3.21 4.45 24.60
N ARG A 52 3.90 3.47 25.18
CA ARG A 52 5.09 3.68 26.01
C ARG A 52 6.31 3.16 25.26
N PHE A 53 7.14 4.09 24.80
CA PHE A 53 8.45 3.80 24.21
C PHE A 53 9.43 3.31 25.27
N ALA A 54 10.33 2.39 24.90
CA ALA A 54 11.35 1.85 25.82
C ALA A 54 12.50 2.83 26.13
N ALA A 55 12.60 3.91 25.36
CA ALA A 55 13.53 5.01 25.57
C ALA A 55 12.85 6.34 25.19
N PRO A 56 13.28 7.48 25.76
CA PRO A 56 12.80 8.79 25.33
C PRO A 56 13.10 9.05 23.85
N LEU A 57 12.09 9.52 23.11
CA LEU A 57 12.18 9.93 21.71
C LEU A 57 11.90 11.43 21.56
N ASN A 58 12.42 12.04 20.50
CA ASN A 58 12.03 13.41 20.14
C ASN A 58 10.72 13.42 19.35
N LEU A 59 10.06 14.59 19.29
CA LEU A 59 8.73 14.74 18.69
C LEU A 59 8.70 14.34 17.21
N GLU A 60 9.70 14.74 16.43
CA GLU A 60 9.83 14.41 15.01
C GLU A 60 9.89 12.89 14.76
N THR A 61 10.57 12.15 15.64
CA THR A 61 10.64 10.68 15.58
C THR A 61 9.30 10.03 15.90
N ILE A 62 8.55 10.58 16.86
CA ILE A 62 7.23 10.08 17.23
C ILE A 62 6.22 10.40 16.11
N ASP A 63 6.20 11.62 15.59
CA ASP A 63 5.36 12.02 14.46
C ASP A 63 5.59 11.12 13.23
N ALA A 64 6.86 10.87 12.88
CA ALA A 64 7.22 9.95 11.80
C ALA A 64 6.70 8.53 12.08
N PHE A 65 7.04 7.95 13.24
CA PHE A 65 6.61 6.61 13.64
C PHE A 65 5.10 6.40 13.53
N LEU A 66 4.29 7.38 13.96
CA LEU A 66 2.83 7.24 13.96
C LEU A 66 2.23 7.37 12.55
N LEU A 67 2.82 8.16 11.66
CA LEU A 67 2.47 8.17 10.25
C LEU A 67 2.84 6.85 9.57
N GLU A 68 4.04 6.33 9.81
CA GLU A 68 4.49 5.04 9.29
C GLU A 68 3.66 3.87 9.83
N LEU A 69 3.26 3.91 11.10
CA LEU A 69 2.33 2.95 11.72
C LEU A 69 0.95 3.01 11.06
N ALA A 70 0.42 4.21 10.81
CA ALA A 70 -0.83 4.38 10.10
C ALA A 70 -0.76 3.83 8.66
N ASP A 71 0.37 4.02 7.97
CA ASP A 71 0.61 3.51 6.62
C ASP A 71 0.71 1.98 6.61
N ALA A 72 1.55 1.40 7.48
CA ALA A 72 1.76 -0.03 7.58
C ALA A 72 0.46 -0.79 7.93
N ILE A 73 -0.32 -0.29 8.90
CA ILE A 73 -1.63 -0.87 9.24
C ILE A 73 -2.58 -0.78 8.04
N THR A 74 -2.61 0.35 7.32
CA THR A 74 -3.46 0.52 6.12
C THR A 74 -3.09 -0.47 5.01
N VAL A 75 -1.79 -0.70 4.81
CA VAL A 75 -1.27 -1.67 3.83
C VAL A 75 -1.62 -3.11 4.22
N GLU A 76 -1.44 -3.49 5.48
CA GLU A 76 -1.67 -4.86 5.95
C GLU A 76 -3.16 -5.20 6.05
N MET A 77 -4.04 -4.22 6.26
CA MET A 77 -5.51 -4.38 6.21
C MET A 77 -6.10 -4.43 4.80
N ALA A 78 -5.40 -3.91 3.77
CA ALA A 78 -5.96 -3.75 2.43
C ALA A 78 -6.45 -5.06 1.75
N PRO A 79 -5.83 -6.23 1.95
CA PRO A 79 -6.35 -7.51 1.46
C PRO A 79 -7.80 -7.80 1.88
N GLU A 80 -8.14 -7.48 3.13
CA GLU A 80 -9.46 -7.73 3.74
C GLU A 80 -10.55 -6.76 3.26
N GLN A 81 -10.21 -5.75 2.47
CA GLN A 81 -11.18 -4.76 2.01
C GLN A 81 -12.15 -5.37 0.98
N LEU A 82 -13.39 -5.62 1.42
CA LEU A 82 -14.47 -6.24 0.64
C LEU A 82 -15.49 -5.26 0.06
N ASP A 83 -15.44 -3.99 0.43
CA ASP A 83 -16.17 -2.91 -0.29
C ASP A 83 -15.15 -1.94 -0.89
N GLY A 84 -15.08 -1.92 -2.23
CA GLY A 84 -14.24 -0.97 -2.97
C GLY A 84 -14.93 0.37 -3.19
N TYR A 85 -16.26 0.40 -3.22
CA TYR A 85 -17.05 1.55 -3.63
C TYR A 85 -17.40 2.47 -2.44
N ASN A 86 -17.54 1.93 -1.23
CA ASN A 86 -17.85 2.70 -0.02
C ASN A 86 -16.73 2.63 1.03
N GLY A 87 -15.82 3.62 1.02
CA GLY A 87 -14.95 3.92 2.16
C GLY A 87 -13.90 2.85 2.46
N ASN A 88 -12.77 2.93 1.77
CA ASN A 88 -11.63 2.04 1.98
C ASN A 88 -11.18 1.98 3.45
N TYR A 89 -10.75 0.81 3.92
CA TYR A 89 -10.21 0.63 5.28
C TYR A 89 -8.84 1.27 5.39
N HIS A 90 -8.67 2.25 6.26
CA HIS A 90 -7.39 2.93 6.47
C HIS A 90 -7.24 3.45 7.90
N ALA A 91 -6.04 3.30 8.46
CA ALA A 91 -5.70 3.89 9.75
C ALA A 91 -5.26 5.36 9.58
N VAL A 92 -5.65 6.18 10.56
CA VAL A 92 -5.18 7.56 10.77
C VAL A 92 -4.82 7.70 12.24
N VAL A 93 -3.52 7.66 12.53
CA VAL A 93 -3.05 8.04 13.86
C VAL A 93 -3.02 9.58 13.94
N ARG A 94 -3.43 10.13 15.07
CA ARG A 94 -3.37 11.56 15.37
C ARG A 94 -2.59 11.75 16.66
N LEU A 95 -1.93 12.89 16.78
CA LEU A 95 -1.38 13.40 18.05
C LEU A 95 -2.04 14.76 18.33
N PRO A 96 -3.18 14.79 19.05
CA PRO A 96 -3.73 16.05 19.53
C PRO A 96 -2.92 16.61 20.70
N LEU A 97 -2.19 15.77 21.44
CA LEU A 97 -1.36 16.14 22.60
C LEU A 97 -0.13 15.22 22.71
N LEU A 98 0.99 15.79 23.20
CA LEU A 98 2.28 15.13 23.44
C LEU A 98 2.73 15.42 24.88
N GLU A 99 3.33 14.45 25.57
CA GLU A 99 4.02 14.64 26.87
C GLU A 99 5.49 14.21 26.78
N VAL A 100 6.29 14.80 27.68
CA VAL A 100 7.72 14.51 27.82
C VAL A 100 7.94 13.95 29.23
N ILE A 101 8.34 12.68 29.31
CA ILE A 101 8.68 12.03 30.58
C ILE A 101 10.14 12.36 30.94
N ASP A 102 10.33 13.32 31.84
CA ASP A 102 11.64 13.63 32.42
C ASP A 102 12.00 12.63 33.54
N PRO A 103 13.10 11.86 33.43
CA PRO A 103 13.49 10.85 34.42
C PRO A 103 13.95 11.43 35.78
N SER A 104 13.96 12.75 35.98
CA SER A 104 14.43 13.42 37.20
C SER A 104 13.33 14.06 38.08
N THR A 105 12.04 13.97 37.70
CA THR A 105 10.95 14.70 38.37
C THR A 105 10.10 13.82 39.32
N PRO A 106 9.71 14.29 40.53
CA PRO A 106 8.84 13.55 41.46
C PRO A 106 7.39 13.35 40.96
N PRO A 107 6.60 12.44 41.60
CA PRO A 107 5.48 11.74 40.96
C PRO A 107 4.14 12.49 40.92
N ASP A 108 4.14 13.83 40.83
CA ASP A 108 2.92 14.61 40.56
C ASP A 108 2.57 14.59 39.07
N THR A 109 2.36 13.35 38.61
CA THR A 109 1.59 12.86 37.46
C THR A 109 1.37 13.80 36.28
N LEU A 110 2.03 13.46 35.18
CA LEU A 110 1.57 13.76 33.84
C LEU A 110 1.14 12.42 33.20
N VAL A 111 0.00 12.42 32.50
CA VAL A 111 -0.74 11.22 32.05
C VAL A 111 -1.45 11.53 30.73
N ILE A 112 -0.90 11.07 29.60
CA ILE A 112 -1.58 11.03 28.30
C ILE A 112 -2.65 9.93 28.27
N VAL A 113 -3.79 10.24 27.63
CA VAL A 113 -4.87 9.31 27.27
C VAL A 113 -5.38 9.77 25.88
N ASP A 114 -5.10 9.03 24.79
CA ASP A 114 -5.47 9.49 23.42
C ASP A 114 -5.97 8.41 22.42
N ALA A 115 -6.71 8.82 21.38
CA ALA A 115 -7.52 7.96 20.52
C ALA A 115 -7.11 7.90 19.03
N ILE A 116 -6.96 6.66 18.54
CA ILE A 116 -6.81 6.30 17.12
C ILE A 116 -8.08 6.64 16.33
N SER A 117 -7.91 7.23 15.15
CA SER A 117 -8.96 7.35 14.14
C SER A 117 -8.84 6.22 13.11
N ILE A 118 -9.85 5.38 12.96
CA ILE A 118 -9.99 4.54 11.76
C ILE A 118 -11.33 4.91 11.11
N THR A 119 -11.29 5.78 10.11
CA THR A 119 -12.50 6.21 9.39
C THR A 119 -13.12 5.01 8.69
N ARG A 120 -14.25 4.50 9.19
CA ARG A 120 -14.78 3.20 8.74
C ARG A 120 -16.29 3.02 8.96
N THR A 121 -16.90 2.27 8.04
CA THR A 121 -18.29 1.80 8.05
C THR A 121 -18.55 0.39 8.68
N GLN A 122 -17.56 -0.48 8.99
CA GLN A 122 -17.80 -1.93 9.30
C GLN A 122 -16.91 -2.75 10.31
N GLY A 123 -15.92 -2.23 11.07
CA GLY A 123 -15.04 -2.98 12.04
C GLY A 123 -14.09 -4.13 11.56
N VAL A 124 -12.79 -4.16 11.94
CA VAL A 124 -11.83 -5.31 11.74
C VAL A 124 -10.91 -5.46 12.95
N SER A 125 -10.77 -6.69 13.46
CA SER A 125 -9.81 -7.01 14.50
C SER A 125 -8.38 -7.07 13.93
N LEU A 126 -7.44 -6.39 14.59
CA LEU A 126 -6.01 -6.53 14.33
C LEU A 126 -5.43 -7.43 15.44
N TYR A 127 -4.34 -8.13 15.15
CA TYR A 127 -3.83 -9.21 16.00
C TYR A 127 -2.34 -9.01 16.35
N ALA A 128 -1.86 -9.63 17.42
CA ALA A 128 -0.46 -9.47 17.85
C ALA A 128 0.54 -9.93 16.76
N ASP A 129 0.22 -11.01 16.03
CA ASP A 129 1.03 -11.49 14.91
C ASP A 129 0.92 -10.61 13.66
N MET A 130 -0.08 -9.73 13.57
CA MET A 130 -0.18 -8.71 12.51
C MET A 130 0.77 -7.55 12.82
N LEU A 131 0.90 -7.16 14.08
CA LEU A 131 1.84 -6.13 14.52
C LEU A 131 3.29 -6.52 14.21
N GLU A 132 3.64 -7.79 14.41
CA GLU A 132 4.95 -8.36 14.06
C GLU A 132 5.26 -8.38 12.55
N LYS A 133 4.23 -8.26 11.69
CA LYS A 133 4.35 -8.20 10.22
C LYS A 133 4.41 -6.77 9.68
N LEU A 134 4.19 -5.75 10.51
CA LEU A 134 4.13 -4.36 10.06
C LEU A 134 5.49 -3.91 9.51
N THR A 135 5.52 -3.62 8.22
CA THR A 135 6.68 -3.04 7.51
C THR A 135 6.31 -1.69 6.94
N PHE A 136 7.17 -0.70 7.12
CA PHE A 136 7.06 0.57 6.41
C PHE A 136 7.85 0.51 5.09
N SER A 137 7.29 1.07 4.03
CA SER A 137 8.02 1.38 2.80
C SER A 137 7.45 2.65 2.15
N PRO A 138 8.27 3.43 1.41
CA PRO A 138 7.78 4.59 0.66
C PRO A 138 6.68 4.24 -0.35
N LEU A 139 6.71 3.02 -0.93
CA LEU A 139 5.70 2.55 -1.86
C LEU A 139 4.41 2.14 -1.14
N GLY A 140 4.52 1.54 0.04
CA GLY A 140 3.40 1.26 0.94
C GLY A 140 2.69 2.53 1.40
N ARG A 141 3.44 3.62 1.66
CA ARG A 141 2.86 4.95 1.89
C ARG A 141 2.08 5.47 0.69
N ILE A 142 2.66 5.46 -0.52
CA ILE A 142 1.96 5.89 -1.74
C ILE A 142 0.67 5.09 -1.94
N PHE A 143 0.73 3.77 -1.71
CA PHE A 143 -0.45 2.90 -1.74
C PHE A 143 -1.48 3.33 -0.70
N ALA A 144 -1.08 3.52 0.57
CA ALA A 144 -1.93 3.94 1.68
C ALA A 144 -2.58 5.31 1.44
N GLU A 145 -1.88 6.28 0.86
CA GLU A 145 -2.46 7.57 0.42
C GLU A 145 -3.60 7.36 -0.60
N GLY A 146 -3.44 6.43 -1.54
CA GLY A 146 -4.51 5.99 -2.44
C GLY A 146 -5.67 5.30 -1.71
N VAL A 147 -5.38 4.57 -0.63
CA VAL A 147 -6.42 4.00 0.23
C VAL A 147 -7.22 5.11 0.93
N ARG A 148 -6.55 6.08 1.57
CA ARG A 148 -7.19 7.19 2.32
C ARG A 148 -7.94 8.19 1.45
N SER A 149 -7.49 8.45 0.22
CA SER A 149 -8.06 9.51 -0.62
C SER A 149 -9.55 9.30 -0.91
N ALA A 150 -10.34 10.37 -0.87
CA ALA A 150 -11.73 10.36 -1.35
C ALA A 150 -11.85 10.52 -2.88
N ASP A 151 -10.78 10.99 -3.56
CA ASP A 151 -10.77 11.20 -5.01
C ASP A 151 -10.36 9.91 -5.75
N PRO A 152 -11.25 9.29 -6.56
CA PRO A 152 -10.95 8.10 -7.35
C PRO A 152 -9.75 8.28 -8.30
N LYS A 153 -9.48 9.52 -8.75
CA LYS A 153 -8.31 9.84 -9.57
C LYS A 153 -7.01 9.64 -8.82
N MET A 154 -6.93 10.12 -7.58
CA MET A 154 -5.78 9.93 -6.71
C MET A 154 -5.60 8.45 -6.33
N LYS A 155 -6.70 7.72 -6.06
CA LYS A 155 -6.63 6.25 -5.87
C LYS A 155 -5.97 5.58 -7.07
N TYR A 156 -6.42 5.94 -8.28
CA TYR A 156 -5.91 5.37 -9.52
C TYR A 156 -4.42 5.66 -9.72
N ILE A 157 -3.96 6.90 -9.46
CA ILE A 157 -2.54 7.27 -9.57
C ILE A 157 -1.71 6.49 -8.55
N SER A 158 -2.06 6.57 -7.26
CA SER A 158 -1.33 5.92 -6.16
C SER A 158 -1.16 4.42 -6.37
N TRP A 159 -2.23 3.70 -6.74
CA TRP A 159 -2.16 2.25 -6.93
C TRP A 159 -1.51 1.85 -8.24
N PHE A 160 -1.63 2.65 -9.30
CA PHE A 160 -0.96 2.36 -10.56
C PHE A 160 0.56 2.59 -10.46
N VAL A 161 1.05 3.55 -9.66
CA VAL A 161 2.49 3.72 -9.38
C VAL A 161 3.11 2.41 -8.85
N VAL A 162 2.41 1.65 -8.00
CA VAL A 162 2.88 0.33 -7.54
C VAL A 162 3.10 -0.66 -8.70
N LEU A 163 2.25 -0.61 -9.73
CA LEU A 163 2.44 -1.40 -10.96
C LEU A 163 3.59 -0.87 -11.83
N GLU A 164 3.82 0.46 -11.87
CA GLU A 164 4.96 1.04 -12.61
C GLU A 164 6.30 0.69 -11.95
N GLU A 165 6.36 0.66 -10.62
CA GLU A 165 7.52 0.16 -9.87
C GLU A 165 7.75 -1.34 -10.11
N LEU A 166 6.67 -2.15 -10.14
CA LEU A 166 6.78 -3.57 -10.50
C LEU A 166 7.33 -3.76 -11.92
N GLU A 167 6.81 -3.02 -12.91
CA GLU A 167 7.31 -3.02 -14.30
C GLU A 167 8.77 -2.53 -14.42
N GLY A 168 9.24 -1.69 -13.48
CA GLY A 168 10.58 -1.13 -13.47
C GLY A 168 11.68 -2.08 -12.97
N ARG A 169 11.31 -3.19 -12.31
CA ARG A 169 12.24 -4.13 -11.67
C ARG A 169 13.14 -4.85 -12.68
N SER A 170 14.41 -5.04 -12.31
CA SER A 170 15.44 -5.58 -13.20
C SER A 170 15.32 -7.07 -13.50
N GLU A 171 14.59 -7.84 -12.68
CA GLU A 171 14.29 -9.24 -12.98
C GLU A 171 13.39 -9.42 -14.22
N PHE A 172 12.60 -8.41 -14.60
CA PHE A 172 11.71 -8.47 -15.77
C PHE A 172 12.41 -7.96 -17.03
N ALA A 173 13.18 -8.84 -17.66
CA ALA A 173 13.82 -8.59 -18.95
C ALA A 173 12.90 -8.96 -20.13
N PHE A 174 12.89 -8.12 -21.17
CA PHE A 174 12.12 -8.34 -22.40
C PHE A 174 12.98 -8.05 -23.63
N ASP A 175 12.75 -8.80 -24.70
CA ASP A 175 13.52 -8.67 -25.93
C ASP A 175 13.42 -7.24 -26.50
N PRO A 176 14.55 -6.57 -26.80
CA PRO A 176 14.57 -5.23 -27.37
C PRO A 176 14.00 -5.27 -28.80
N LEU A 177 13.33 -4.19 -29.20
CA LEU A 177 12.74 -4.10 -30.56
C LEU A 177 13.82 -4.09 -31.67
N PHE A 178 15.03 -3.63 -31.34
CA PHE A 178 16.17 -3.56 -32.24
C PHE A 178 17.37 -4.29 -31.62
N SER A 179 18.07 -5.09 -32.41
CA SER A 179 19.40 -5.57 -32.06
C SER A 179 20.41 -4.41 -32.02
N MET A 180 21.49 -4.56 -31.24
CA MET A 180 22.55 -3.54 -31.23
C MET A 180 23.16 -3.28 -32.62
N THR A 181 23.20 -4.29 -33.49
CA THR A 181 23.65 -4.15 -34.88
C THR A 181 22.73 -3.23 -35.70
N GLU A 182 21.40 -3.36 -35.53
CA GLU A 182 20.43 -2.47 -36.17
C GLU A 182 20.49 -1.06 -35.61
N VAL A 183 20.67 -0.91 -34.30
CA VAL A 183 20.88 0.40 -33.65
C VAL A 183 22.10 1.11 -34.23
N GLU A 184 23.24 0.43 -34.37
CA GLU A 184 24.43 1.02 -35.01
C GLU A 184 24.19 1.37 -36.49
N HIS A 185 23.42 0.55 -37.21
CA HIS A 185 23.11 0.80 -38.61
C HIS A 185 22.21 2.04 -38.79
N ILE A 186 21.13 2.15 -37.99
CA ILE A 186 20.22 3.31 -37.96
C ILE A 186 21.00 4.58 -37.59
N ILE A 187 21.86 4.53 -36.56
CA ILE A 187 22.68 5.66 -36.14
C ILE A 187 23.61 6.11 -37.28
N LYS A 188 24.34 5.19 -37.92
CA LYS A 188 25.24 5.53 -39.03
C LYS A 188 24.50 6.12 -40.24
N ALA A 189 23.31 5.63 -40.54
CA ALA A 189 22.48 6.14 -41.63
C ALA A 189 21.88 7.53 -41.37
N SER A 190 21.75 7.94 -40.09
CA SER A 190 21.03 9.14 -39.69
C SER A 190 21.76 10.48 -39.95
N ALA A 191 23.08 10.45 -40.18
CA ALA A 191 23.94 11.63 -40.40
C ALA A 191 23.82 12.75 -39.33
N LEU A 192 23.47 12.36 -38.10
CA LEU A 192 23.23 13.26 -36.97
C LEU A 192 24.51 13.76 -36.30
N ASN A 193 24.43 14.89 -35.58
CA ASN A 193 25.50 15.32 -34.68
C ASN A 193 25.58 14.43 -33.42
N GLN A 194 26.59 14.63 -32.57
CA GLN A 194 26.85 13.73 -31.45
C GLN A 194 25.80 13.76 -30.32
N ASP A 195 25.19 14.91 -30.04
CA ASP A 195 24.07 15.03 -29.09
C ASP A 195 22.81 14.33 -29.64
N GLN A 196 22.45 14.63 -30.88
CA GLN A 196 21.35 13.98 -31.59
C GLN A 196 21.54 12.46 -31.68
N THR A 197 22.76 11.99 -31.98
CA THR A 197 23.14 10.56 -32.00
C THR A 197 22.94 9.91 -30.63
N SER A 198 23.34 10.59 -29.55
CA SER A 198 23.18 10.08 -28.19
C SER A 198 21.70 9.97 -27.79
N ARG A 199 20.88 10.97 -28.16
CA ARG A 199 19.42 10.94 -27.96
C ARG A 199 18.75 9.83 -28.77
N LEU A 200 19.10 9.66 -30.04
CA LEU A 200 18.57 8.60 -30.89
C LEU A 200 18.96 7.22 -30.35
N ARG A 201 20.21 7.02 -29.93
CA ARG A 201 20.66 5.79 -29.28
C ARG A 201 19.80 5.46 -28.06
N GLY A 202 19.64 6.42 -27.14
CA GLY A 202 18.78 6.24 -25.95
C GLY A 202 17.31 5.97 -26.29
N ALA A 203 16.79 6.56 -27.37
CA ALA A 203 15.44 6.33 -27.87
C ALA A 203 15.26 4.96 -28.57
N LEU A 204 16.34 4.31 -29.02
CA LEU A 204 16.30 2.97 -29.62
C LEU A 204 16.61 1.85 -28.62
N THR A 205 17.40 2.13 -27.57
CA THR A 205 17.81 1.15 -26.54
C THR A 205 17.10 1.34 -25.20
N GLY A 206 16.04 2.15 -25.13
CA GLY A 206 15.29 2.38 -23.90
C GLY A 206 14.53 1.14 -23.43
N ARG A 207 14.37 0.93 -22.11
CA ARG A 207 13.65 -0.24 -21.54
C ARG A 207 12.19 -0.40 -22.01
N SER A 208 11.57 0.68 -22.51
CA SER A 208 10.24 0.66 -23.10
C SER A 208 10.20 0.13 -24.54
N VAL A 209 11.34 0.05 -25.23
CA VAL A 209 11.49 -0.24 -26.66
C VAL A 209 11.75 -1.73 -26.88
N THR A 210 10.67 -2.51 -26.79
CA THR A 210 10.69 -3.97 -26.78
C THR A 210 9.74 -4.54 -27.84
N VAL A 211 9.96 -5.80 -28.23
CA VAL A 211 9.07 -6.51 -29.18
C VAL A 211 7.63 -6.61 -28.65
N LYS A 212 7.48 -6.83 -27.34
CA LYS A 212 6.18 -6.84 -26.65
C LYS A 212 5.76 -5.43 -26.25
N GLY A 213 4.48 -5.10 -26.43
CA GLY A 213 3.89 -3.85 -25.93
C GLY A 213 3.76 -3.85 -24.40
N ARG A 214 3.52 -2.67 -23.82
CA ARG A 214 3.36 -2.54 -22.34
C ARG A 214 2.25 -3.43 -21.76
N PRO A 215 1.05 -3.53 -22.35
CA PRO A 215 0.00 -4.42 -21.84
C PRO A 215 0.41 -5.91 -21.81
N GLU A 216 1.12 -6.35 -22.85
CA GLU A 216 1.59 -7.72 -22.99
C GLU A 216 2.67 -8.01 -21.94
N LYS A 217 3.61 -7.07 -21.73
CA LYS A 217 4.62 -7.14 -20.66
C LYS A 217 3.99 -7.19 -19.27
N LEU A 218 3.02 -6.32 -18.97
CA LEU A 218 2.37 -6.26 -17.66
C LEU A 218 1.63 -7.57 -17.33
N ALA A 219 0.89 -8.13 -18.29
CA ALA A 219 0.19 -9.41 -18.09
C ALA A 219 1.18 -10.58 -17.84
N GLU A 220 2.33 -10.55 -18.50
CA GLU A 220 3.40 -11.55 -18.32
C GLU A 220 4.10 -11.41 -16.97
N ILE A 221 4.44 -10.19 -16.54
CA ILE A 221 4.98 -9.91 -15.19
C ILE A 221 4.01 -10.42 -14.12
N LEU A 222 2.73 -10.05 -14.22
CA LEU A 222 1.71 -10.47 -13.27
C LEU A 222 1.56 -11.99 -13.23
N THR A 223 1.68 -12.67 -14.38
CA THR A 223 1.73 -14.13 -14.44
C THR A 223 2.98 -14.71 -13.77
N GLN A 224 4.16 -14.13 -14.02
CA GLN A 224 5.44 -14.58 -13.45
C GLN A 224 5.48 -14.45 -11.92
N ILE A 225 4.87 -13.41 -11.34
CA ILE A 225 4.79 -13.24 -9.88
C ILE A 225 3.69 -14.07 -9.22
N GLY A 226 2.95 -14.91 -9.97
CA GLY A 226 1.91 -15.78 -9.41
C GLY A 226 0.51 -15.16 -9.37
N MET A 227 0.25 -14.11 -10.14
CA MET A 227 -1.05 -13.42 -10.25
C MET A 227 -1.71 -13.51 -11.65
N PRO A 228 -1.81 -14.69 -12.29
CA PRO A 228 -2.58 -14.83 -13.55
C PRO A 228 -4.10 -14.65 -13.34
N THR A 229 -4.56 -14.77 -12.09
CA THR A 229 -5.92 -14.46 -11.65
C THR A 229 -5.85 -13.63 -10.38
N ILE A 230 -6.85 -12.77 -10.17
CA ILE A 230 -7.00 -11.98 -8.95
C ILE A 230 -8.39 -12.17 -8.36
N LYS A 231 -8.46 -12.27 -7.03
CA LYS A 231 -9.74 -12.31 -6.30
C LYS A 231 -10.29 -10.89 -6.15
N THR A 232 -11.50 -10.69 -6.64
CA THR A 232 -12.23 -9.42 -6.59
C THR A 232 -13.51 -9.58 -5.78
N ILE A 233 -14.17 -8.46 -5.47
CA ILE A 233 -15.46 -8.43 -4.77
C ILE A 233 -16.55 -9.12 -5.60
N LYS A 234 -16.42 -9.10 -6.94
CA LYS A 234 -17.33 -9.78 -7.89
C LYS A 234 -16.90 -11.22 -8.21
N GLY A 235 -15.97 -11.80 -7.43
CA GLY A 235 -15.36 -13.11 -7.68
C GLY A 235 -14.00 -13.02 -8.39
N PRO A 236 -13.37 -14.17 -8.72
CA PRO A 236 -12.07 -14.18 -9.37
C PRO A 236 -12.15 -13.74 -10.85
N ILE A 237 -11.20 -12.91 -11.28
CA ILE A 237 -11.03 -12.54 -12.70
C ILE A 237 -9.63 -12.93 -13.21
N THR A 238 -9.55 -13.28 -14.49
CA THR A 238 -8.27 -13.56 -15.17
C THR A 238 -7.59 -12.26 -15.59
N VAL A 239 -6.29 -12.17 -15.34
CA VAL A 239 -5.46 -11.04 -15.78
C VAL A 239 -5.11 -11.23 -17.26
N THR A 240 -5.86 -10.58 -18.14
CA THR A 240 -5.63 -10.63 -19.59
C THR A 240 -4.83 -9.42 -20.07
N VAL A 241 -4.23 -9.55 -21.26
CA VAL A 241 -3.59 -8.43 -21.97
C VAL A 241 -4.59 -7.27 -22.19
N ASP A 242 -5.86 -7.58 -22.46
CA ASP A 242 -6.91 -6.58 -22.65
C ASP A 242 -7.23 -5.83 -21.35
N LEU A 243 -7.25 -6.52 -20.21
CA LEU A 243 -7.37 -5.89 -18.89
C LEU A 243 -6.18 -4.96 -18.62
N CYS A 244 -4.95 -5.42 -18.86
CA CYS A 244 -3.75 -4.61 -18.73
C CYS A 244 -3.79 -3.38 -19.67
N ARG A 245 -4.31 -3.53 -20.89
CA ARG A 245 -4.48 -2.43 -21.84
C ARG A 245 -5.52 -1.42 -21.38
N ALA A 246 -6.63 -1.87 -20.79
CA ALA A 246 -7.62 -0.99 -20.16
C ALA A 246 -7.00 -0.21 -18.99
N LEU A 247 -6.26 -0.90 -18.10
CA LEU A 247 -5.58 -0.31 -16.95
C LEU A 247 -4.61 0.83 -17.37
N ILE A 248 -3.75 0.55 -18.35
CA ILE A 248 -2.78 1.51 -18.91
C ILE A 248 -3.48 2.67 -19.62
N LYS A 249 -4.53 2.41 -20.41
CA LYS A 249 -5.31 3.44 -21.10
C LYS A 249 -5.93 4.41 -20.10
N GLN A 250 -6.57 3.88 -19.05
CA GLN A 250 -7.21 4.68 -18.02
C GLN A 250 -6.19 5.51 -17.23
N ARG A 251 -5.01 4.96 -16.89
CA ARG A 251 -3.90 5.72 -16.27
C ARG A 251 -3.48 6.91 -17.14
N ASN A 252 -3.34 6.72 -18.45
CA ASN A 252 -2.97 7.81 -19.36
C ASN A 252 -4.08 8.87 -19.48
N THR A 253 -5.36 8.47 -19.51
CA THR A 253 -6.51 9.40 -19.44
C THR A 253 -6.47 10.25 -18.18
N VAL A 254 -6.22 9.63 -17.02
CA VAL A 254 -6.09 10.26 -15.71
C VAL A 254 -4.97 11.30 -15.65
N ALA A 255 -3.80 10.97 -16.21
CA ALA A 255 -2.66 11.87 -16.29
C ALA A 255 -2.94 13.12 -17.15
N HIS A 256 -3.75 12.99 -18.20
CA HIS A 256 -3.98 14.05 -19.20
C HIS A 256 -5.31 14.81 -19.05
N LYS A 257 -5.77 15.00 -17.79
CA LYS A 257 -6.98 15.76 -17.37
C LYS A 257 -8.33 15.02 -17.46
N GLY A 258 -8.36 13.71 -17.72
CA GLY A 258 -9.61 12.94 -17.59
C GLY A 258 -10.13 12.93 -16.14
N THR A 259 -11.43 13.17 -15.98
CA THR A 259 -12.15 13.07 -14.70
C THR A 259 -12.96 11.78 -14.56
N ASP A 260 -13.36 11.16 -15.67
CA ASP A 260 -14.08 9.90 -15.65
C ASP A 260 -13.13 8.76 -15.26
N ILE A 261 -13.37 8.19 -14.09
CA ILE A 261 -12.71 7.00 -13.58
C ILE A 261 -13.65 5.81 -13.76
N ASP A 262 -13.19 4.79 -14.45
CA ASP A 262 -13.83 3.48 -14.42
C ASP A 262 -13.63 2.88 -13.01
N ASN A 263 -14.66 3.02 -12.17
CA ASN A 263 -14.67 2.51 -10.80
C ASN A 263 -14.62 0.97 -10.76
N ASP A 264 -15.17 0.29 -11.77
CA ASP A 264 -15.11 -1.16 -11.86
C ASP A 264 -13.67 -1.62 -12.08
N LEU A 265 -12.96 -0.97 -12.99
CA LEU A 265 -11.53 -1.18 -13.28
C LEU A 265 -10.64 -0.78 -12.08
N LEU A 266 -10.94 0.35 -11.42
CA LEU A 266 -10.23 0.82 -10.24
C LEU A 266 -10.31 -0.19 -9.08
N HIS A 267 -11.51 -0.63 -8.72
CA HIS A 267 -11.73 -1.40 -7.49
C HIS A 267 -11.66 -2.92 -7.67
N ASN A 268 -12.05 -3.45 -8.84
CA ASN A 268 -12.00 -4.90 -9.09
C ASN A 268 -10.72 -5.35 -9.79
N ALA A 269 -9.98 -4.47 -10.46
CA ALA A 269 -8.70 -4.83 -11.08
C ALA A 269 -7.50 -4.12 -10.44
N LEU A 270 -7.43 -2.79 -10.52
CA LEU A 270 -6.24 -2.05 -10.11
C LEU A 270 -5.91 -2.24 -8.63
N PHE A 271 -6.90 -2.13 -7.74
CA PHE A 271 -6.70 -2.29 -6.30
C PHE A 271 -6.14 -3.68 -5.90
N PRO A 272 -6.77 -4.83 -6.26
CA PRO A 272 -6.18 -6.15 -5.99
C PRO A 272 -4.81 -6.36 -6.65
N LEU A 273 -4.58 -5.83 -7.86
CA LEU A 273 -3.28 -5.90 -8.52
C LEU A 273 -2.20 -5.13 -7.76
N ALA A 274 -2.50 -3.92 -7.31
CA ALA A 274 -1.57 -3.09 -6.55
C ALA A 274 -1.24 -3.71 -5.18
N ILE A 275 -2.21 -4.34 -4.51
CA ILE A 275 -1.95 -5.09 -3.26
C ILE A 275 -0.92 -6.21 -3.50
N GLY A 276 -1.14 -7.07 -4.50
CA GLY A 276 -0.25 -8.20 -4.76
C GLY A 276 1.11 -7.79 -5.35
N ALA A 277 1.14 -6.74 -6.17
CA ALA A 277 2.37 -6.13 -6.65
C ALA A 277 3.20 -5.54 -5.49
N LEU A 278 2.56 -4.83 -4.56
CA LEU A 278 3.23 -4.31 -3.35
C LEU A 278 3.80 -5.44 -2.50
N ALA A 279 3.00 -6.49 -2.24
CA ALA A 279 3.44 -7.65 -1.49
C ALA A 279 4.66 -8.33 -2.14
N TYR A 280 4.63 -8.55 -3.46
CA TYR A 280 5.79 -9.07 -4.20
C TYR A 280 7.02 -8.15 -4.09
N ILE A 281 6.83 -6.84 -4.27
CA ILE A 281 7.93 -5.86 -4.21
C ILE A 281 8.63 -5.88 -2.84
N GLU A 282 7.84 -5.98 -1.77
CA GLU A 282 8.28 -5.99 -0.37
C GLU A 282 8.70 -7.38 0.14
N GLY A 283 8.56 -8.43 -0.67
CA GLY A 283 8.87 -9.81 -0.28
C GLY A 283 7.86 -10.43 0.71
N ARG A 284 6.68 -9.84 0.86
CA ARG A 284 5.57 -10.39 1.66
C ARG A 284 4.85 -11.51 0.89
N PRO A 285 4.22 -12.48 1.57
CA PRO A 285 3.37 -13.48 0.92
C PRO A 285 2.26 -12.80 0.10
N LEU A 286 1.93 -13.36 -1.08
CA LEU A 286 0.76 -12.89 -1.83
C LEU A 286 -0.50 -13.07 -0.97
N PRO A 287 -1.30 -12.00 -0.76
CA PRO A 287 -2.41 -12.06 0.17
C PRO A 287 -3.59 -12.86 -0.41
N ASP A 288 -4.10 -13.80 0.38
CA ASP A 288 -5.32 -14.52 0.04
C ASP A 288 -6.56 -13.67 0.37
N ARG A 289 -7.03 -12.91 -0.61
CA ARG A 289 -8.21 -12.05 -0.41
C ARG A 289 -9.49 -12.89 -0.22
N PRO A 290 -10.35 -12.58 0.76
CA PRO A 290 -11.65 -13.21 0.86
C PRO A 290 -12.53 -12.88 -0.36
N THR A 291 -13.43 -13.81 -0.68
CA THR A 291 -14.52 -13.59 -1.65
C THR A 291 -15.83 -13.38 -0.90
N VAL A 292 -16.64 -12.42 -1.35
CA VAL A 292 -18.03 -12.20 -0.87
C VAL A 292 -18.96 -13.24 -1.46
#